data_AF-A0A2E3EES2-F1
#
_entry.id   AF-A0A2E3EES2-F1
#
_cell.length_a   1.000
_cell.length_b   1.000
_cell.length_c   1.000
_cell.angle_alpha   90.00
_cell.angle_beta   90.00
_cell.angle_gamma   90.00
#
_symmetry.space_group_name_H-M   'P 1'
#
loop_
_entity.id
_entity.type
_entity.pdbx_description
1 polymer ?
#
loop_
_entity_poly.entity_id
_entity_poly.type
_entity_poly.pdbx_seq_one_letter_code
_entity_poly.pdbx_strand_id
1 'polypeptide(L)'
;MAVLLGYALNERAISKERWLQESGYGLMFHYEAFKSHTPESYNRAIDSFNVNHFVESVQSTKAGHIIFVIGQHWGKYCAPNSAYEKFLGVDTGEWTSNSDLIMEIGKGLAEKEIRLIIYMTARAPMRHYKIIKALGDTLPSINGKPAGNKIDPMSHPKKVKGFRRSENQAPNPIFLKNWGEVCGEWSRRYGKLISGWWFDGYKMEMKDSYESLKKEAHNIDTWIDAVRSGNPEAELAFNAGAHPILSLCTRGKLCPYQTFTSGENHNFNERTKKGFGKPLTPSNFPAPDGVVWHLLLPAGKGWGFGDQLRFKVQTLKERIDVINAEGGAITFDVPISSDGKIPEKILQGFQELGTYKSRLNDGVKSFLD
;
A
#
# COMPACT_ATOMS: atom_id res chain seq x y z
N MET A 1 53.98 -12.11 -31.22
CA MET A 1 52.51 -12.13 -31.07
C MET A 1 52.18 -11.69 -29.66
N ALA A 2 51.55 -10.52 -29.51
CA ALA A 2 51.13 -10.00 -28.21
C ALA A 2 49.71 -10.50 -27.92
N VAL A 3 49.52 -11.20 -26.80
CA VAL A 3 48.20 -11.60 -26.30
C VAL A 3 47.76 -10.54 -25.29
N LEU A 4 46.84 -9.68 -25.71
CA LEU A 4 46.12 -8.75 -24.83
C LEU A 4 45.07 -9.55 -24.05
N LEU A 5 45.29 -9.73 -22.74
CA LEU A 5 44.24 -10.12 -21.82
C LEU A 5 43.28 -8.94 -21.62
N GLY A 6 42.10 -9.00 -22.26
CA GLY A 6 40.99 -8.12 -21.95
C GLY A 6 40.41 -8.48 -20.59
N TYR A 7 40.58 -7.59 -19.61
CA TYR A 7 39.79 -7.61 -18.38
C TYR A 7 38.34 -7.27 -18.75
N ALA A 8 37.45 -8.26 -18.68
CA ALA A 8 36.02 -8.02 -18.66
C ALA A 8 35.68 -7.35 -17.33
N LEU A 9 35.54 -6.02 -17.34
CA LEU A 9 34.87 -5.30 -16.26
C LEU A 9 33.42 -5.78 -16.25
N ASN A 10 33.09 -6.56 -15.23
CA ASN A 10 31.72 -6.92 -14.90
C ASN A 10 31.03 -5.64 -14.43
N GLU A 11 30.41 -4.91 -15.36
CA GLU A 11 29.46 -3.85 -15.03
C GLU A 11 28.28 -4.51 -14.31
N ARG A 12 28.40 -4.64 -12.99
CA ARG A 12 27.20 -4.63 -12.14
C ARG A 12 26.51 -3.32 -12.51
N ALA A 13 25.40 -3.41 -13.23
CA ALA A 13 24.50 -2.28 -13.41
C ALA A 13 24.33 -1.64 -12.03
N ILE A 14 24.87 -0.43 -11.86
CA ILE A 14 24.58 0.41 -10.71
C ILE A 14 23.07 0.56 -10.78
N SER A 15 22.35 -0.18 -9.91
CA SER A 15 20.91 -0.05 -9.85
C SER A 15 20.64 1.41 -9.58
N LYS A 16 19.99 2.10 -10.51
CA LYS A 16 19.56 3.49 -10.31
C LYS A 16 18.90 3.55 -8.94
N GLU A 17 19.51 4.28 -8.01
CA GLU A 17 18.97 4.41 -6.65
C GLU A 17 17.53 4.92 -6.78
N ARG A 18 16.61 4.18 -6.17
CA ARG A 18 15.18 4.46 -6.29
C ARG A 18 14.81 5.44 -5.19
N TRP A 19 13.95 6.40 -5.53
CA TRP A 19 13.54 7.46 -4.59
C TRP A 19 13.07 6.92 -3.23
N LEU A 20 12.48 5.72 -3.18
CA LEU A 20 11.99 5.11 -1.95
C LEU A 20 13.12 4.72 -0.98
N GLN A 21 14.31 4.40 -1.48
CA GLN A 21 15.48 4.10 -0.64
C GLN A 21 16.07 5.39 -0.02
N GLU A 22 15.86 6.52 -0.67
CA GLU A 22 16.35 7.84 -0.25
C GLU A 22 15.35 8.58 0.67
N SER A 23 14.13 8.06 0.80
CA SER A 23 13.05 8.77 1.51
C SER A 23 13.23 8.80 3.04
N GLY A 24 14.10 7.94 3.57
CA GLY A 24 14.36 7.78 4.99
C GLY A 24 13.29 6.95 5.69
N TYR A 25 12.12 7.56 5.90
CA TYR A 25 10.94 6.86 6.36
C TYR A 25 9.68 7.55 5.86
N GLY A 26 8.57 6.81 5.90
CA GLY A 26 7.26 7.34 5.58
C GLY A 26 6.22 7.17 6.68
N LEU A 27 5.09 7.81 6.48
CA LEU A 27 3.89 7.66 7.30
C LEU A 27 2.75 7.07 6.47
N MET A 28 1.96 6.17 7.04
CA MET A 28 0.75 5.64 6.41
C MET A 28 -0.50 6.09 7.17
N PHE A 29 -1.59 6.34 6.45
CA PHE A 29 -2.85 6.81 7.03
C PHE A 29 -4.04 5.98 6.54
N HIS A 30 -4.56 5.11 7.41
CA HIS A 30 -5.88 4.49 7.21
C HIS A 30 -7.01 5.49 7.51
N TYR A 31 -7.35 6.32 6.54
CA TYR A 31 -8.37 7.35 6.67
C TYR A 31 -9.78 6.81 6.35
N GLU A 32 -10.68 6.85 7.34
CA GLU A 32 -12.07 6.35 7.28
C GLU A 32 -12.26 4.92 6.70
N ALA A 33 -11.18 4.12 6.66
CA ALA A 33 -11.15 2.82 6.00
C ALA A 33 -11.83 1.69 6.82
N PHE A 34 -11.98 1.88 8.14
CA PHE A 34 -12.51 0.86 9.04
C PHE A 34 -13.95 1.10 9.48
N LYS A 35 -14.57 2.21 9.07
CA LYS A 35 -15.93 2.58 9.45
C LYS A 35 -16.91 2.39 8.28
N SER A 36 -18.14 2.01 8.62
CA SER A 36 -19.25 2.02 7.65
C SER A 36 -19.88 3.41 7.66
N HIS A 37 -19.89 4.09 6.52
CA HIS A 37 -20.53 5.40 6.36
C HIS A 37 -21.78 5.32 5.50
N THR A 38 -22.71 6.27 5.69
CA THR A 38 -23.68 6.62 4.66
C THR A 38 -23.02 7.56 3.65
N PRO A 39 -23.59 7.81 2.45
CA PRO A 39 -23.13 8.88 1.57
C PRO A 39 -22.91 10.21 2.31
N GLU A 40 -23.88 10.65 3.11
CA GLU A 40 -23.86 11.95 3.78
C GLU A 40 -22.80 12.00 4.88
N SER A 41 -22.68 10.94 5.70
CA SER A 41 -21.67 10.92 6.76
C SER A 41 -20.25 10.77 6.24
N TYR A 42 -20.08 10.17 5.06
CA TYR A 42 -18.78 10.08 4.42
C TYR A 42 -18.34 11.43 3.87
N ASN A 43 -19.20 12.08 3.06
CA ASN A 43 -18.89 13.40 2.51
C ASN A 43 -18.60 14.43 3.61
N ARG A 44 -19.39 14.45 4.70
CA ARG A 44 -19.09 15.32 5.85
C ARG A 44 -17.71 15.07 6.47
N ALA A 45 -17.26 13.82 6.53
CA ALA A 45 -15.92 13.51 7.03
C ALA A 45 -14.85 14.09 6.10
N ILE A 46 -14.98 13.86 4.79
CA ILE A 46 -14.05 14.37 3.77
C ILE A 46 -14.02 15.89 3.76
N ASP A 47 -15.18 16.54 3.78
CA ASP A 47 -15.31 18.00 3.75
C ASP A 47 -14.76 18.66 5.03
N SER A 48 -14.64 17.90 6.12
CA SER A 48 -14.03 18.39 7.37
C SER A 48 -12.50 18.34 7.37
N PHE A 49 -11.88 17.67 6.39
CA PHE A 49 -10.44 17.41 6.39
C PHE A 49 -9.65 18.70 6.11
N ASN A 50 -8.81 19.11 7.04
CA ASN A 50 -7.94 20.26 6.85
C ASN A 50 -6.61 19.84 6.21
N VAL A 51 -6.55 19.94 4.87
CA VAL A 51 -5.38 19.51 4.08
C VAL A 51 -4.13 20.29 4.44
N ASN A 52 -4.21 21.61 4.63
CA ASN A 52 -3.05 22.44 4.96
C ASN A 52 -2.44 22.02 6.30
N HIS A 53 -3.26 21.91 7.34
CA HIS A 53 -2.82 21.47 8.65
C HIS A 53 -2.22 20.05 8.60
N PHE A 54 -2.84 19.14 7.84
CA PHE A 54 -2.32 17.78 7.64
C PHE A 54 -0.93 17.80 6.99
N VAL A 55 -0.76 18.53 5.89
CA VAL A 55 0.52 18.63 5.17
C VAL A 55 1.60 19.25 6.04
N GLU A 56 1.29 20.32 6.79
CA GLU A 56 2.21 20.92 7.75
C GLU A 56 2.61 19.94 8.85
N SER A 57 1.65 19.17 9.38
CA SER A 57 1.90 18.12 10.37
C SER A 57 2.86 17.07 9.82
N VAL A 58 2.60 16.53 8.62
CA VAL A 58 3.48 15.56 7.97
C VAL A 58 4.87 16.18 7.72
N GLN A 59 4.94 17.40 7.19
CA GLN A 59 6.22 18.08 6.93
C GLN A 59 7.03 18.26 8.22
N SER A 60 6.39 18.58 9.34
CA SER A 60 7.06 18.76 10.64
C SER A 60 7.74 17.47 11.12
N THR A 61 7.22 16.31 10.73
CA THR A 61 7.86 15.01 11.01
C THR A 61 9.07 14.73 10.14
N LYS A 62 9.29 15.48 9.05
CA LYS A 62 10.35 15.21 8.06
C LYS A 62 10.22 13.85 7.33
N ALA A 63 9.08 13.17 7.37
CA ALA A 63 8.86 11.98 6.53
C ALA A 63 9.12 12.28 5.04
N GLY A 64 9.77 11.37 4.31
CA GLY A 64 10.06 11.55 2.88
C GLY A 64 8.92 11.14 1.96
N HIS A 65 8.01 10.31 2.47
CA HIS A 65 6.83 9.89 1.74
C HIS A 65 5.65 9.61 2.68
N ILE A 66 4.46 9.54 2.10
CA ILE A 66 3.30 8.97 2.79
C ILE A 66 2.64 7.88 1.94
N ILE A 67 1.95 6.96 2.61
CA ILE A 67 0.96 6.07 2.03
C ILE A 67 -0.43 6.52 2.51
N PHE A 68 -1.32 6.92 1.61
CA PHE A 68 -2.67 7.35 1.98
C PHE A 68 -3.71 6.37 1.46
N VAL A 69 -4.60 5.90 2.33
CA VAL A 69 -5.68 4.98 1.96
C VAL A 69 -6.79 5.77 1.26
N ILE A 70 -6.92 5.60 -0.06
CA ILE A 70 -8.02 6.22 -0.82
C ILE A 70 -9.37 5.56 -0.49
N GLY A 71 -9.35 4.27 -0.14
CA GLY A 71 -10.50 3.47 0.27
C GLY A 71 -10.14 1.98 0.40
N GLN A 72 -11.03 1.19 0.99
CA GLN A 72 -10.81 -0.24 1.24
C GLN A 72 -12.11 -1.07 1.10
N HIS A 73 -12.29 -2.11 1.91
CA HIS A 73 -13.33 -3.12 1.70
C HIS A 73 -14.76 -2.61 1.96
N TRP A 74 -14.94 -1.48 2.64
CA TRP A 74 -16.23 -0.78 2.72
C TRP A 74 -16.65 -0.13 1.40
N GLY A 75 -15.75 -0.06 0.41
CA GLY A 75 -16.06 0.36 -0.96
C GLY A 75 -16.37 1.84 -1.12
N LYS A 76 -16.14 2.63 -0.08
CA LYS A 76 -16.15 4.08 -0.14
C LYS A 76 -14.76 4.64 -0.38
N TYR A 77 -14.69 5.69 -1.20
CA TYR A 77 -13.43 6.28 -1.65
C TYR A 77 -13.42 7.80 -1.50
N CYS A 78 -12.36 8.37 -0.93
CA CYS A 78 -12.24 9.80 -0.62
C CYS A 78 -11.86 10.66 -1.85
N ALA A 79 -12.20 10.17 -3.04
CA ALA A 79 -12.13 10.92 -4.28
C ALA A 79 -13.19 10.44 -5.28
N PRO A 80 -13.73 11.34 -6.13
CA PRO A 80 -14.59 10.96 -7.25
C PRO A 80 -13.93 9.95 -8.19
N ASN A 81 -14.71 9.04 -8.78
CA ASN A 81 -14.25 8.08 -9.77
C ASN A 81 -15.39 7.70 -10.71
N SER A 82 -15.46 8.37 -11.85
CA SER A 82 -16.46 8.18 -12.89
C SER A 82 -16.57 6.72 -13.37
N ALA A 83 -15.47 5.96 -13.43
CA ALA A 83 -15.51 4.57 -13.86
C ALA A 83 -16.22 3.69 -12.83
N TYR A 84 -15.86 3.86 -11.55
CA TYR A 84 -16.46 3.13 -10.44
C TYR A 84 -17.94 3.46 -10.28
N GLU A 85 -18.29 4.75 -10.33
CA GLU A 85 -19.66 5.25 -10.30
C GLU A 85 -20.50 4.66 -11.43
N LYS A 86 -19.97 4.68 -12.66
CA LYS A 86 -20.62 4.06 -13.83
C LYS A 86 -20.86 2.56 -13.66
N PHE A 87 -19.88 1.80 -13.17
CA PHE A 87 -20.07 0.36 -12.96
C PHE A 87 -21.11 0.05 -11.90
N LEU A 88 -21.25 0.92 -10.89
CA LEU A 88 -22.25 0.79 -9.84
C LEU A 88 -23.62 1.35 -10.22
N GLY A 89 -23.71 2.20 -11.25
CA GLY A 89 -24.94 2.88 -11.66
C GLY A 89 -25.41 3.88 -10.60
N VAL A 90 -24.47 4.64 -10.04
CA VAL A 90 -24.69 5.60 -8.95
C VAL A 90 -24.09 6.95 -9.31
N ASP A 91 -24.54 8.00 -8.64
CA ASP A 91 -23.97 9.34 -8.80
C ASP A 91 -22.73 9.54 -7.91
N THR A 92 -21.89 10.52 -8.29
CA THR A 92 -20.79 10.99 -7.43
C THR A 92 -21.33 11.41 -6.07
N GLY A 93 -20.63 11.06 -4.99
CA GLY A 93 -21.07 11.33 -3.62
C GLY A 93 -21.73 10.11 -2.92
N GLU A 94 -22.22 9.12 -3.68
CA GLU A 94 -22.84 7.93 -3.09
C GLU A 94 -21.80 6.94 -2.53
N TRP A 95 -20.83 6.54 -3.35
CA TRP A 95 -19.75 5.63 -2.97
C TRP A 95 -18.38 6.30 -3.00
N THR A 96 -18.19 7.27 -3.88
CA THR A 96 -17.06 8.20 -3.88
C THR A 96 -17.46 9.48 -3.17
N SER A 97 -16.52 10.28 -2.71
CA SER A 97 -16.82 11.63 -2.19
C SER A 97 -17.04 12.62 -3.32
N ASN A 98 -17.73 13.73 -3.01
CA ASN A 98 -17.87 14.88 -3.88
C ASN A 98 -16.54 15.62 -4.05
N SER A 99 -15.85 15.84 -2.93
CA SER A 99 -14.54 16.49 -2.87
C SER A 99 -13.41 15.49 -3.22
N ASP A 100 -12.36 15.96 -3.89
CA ASP A 100 -11.22 15.12 -4.30
C ASP A 100 -10.05 15.30 -3.33
N LEU A 101 -10.14 14.64 -2.18
CA LEU A 101 -9.16 14.79 -1.10
C LEU A 101 -7.75 14.35 -1.53
N ILE A 102 -7.64 13.34 -2.39
CA ILE A 102 -6.35 12.86 -2.89
C ILE A 102 -5.67 13.91 -3.79
N MET A 103 -6.43 14.62 -4.63
CA MET A 103 -5.88 15.73 -5.42
C MET A 103 -5.33 16.83 -4.52
N GLU A 104 -6.07 17.23 -3.48
CA GLU A 104 -5.68 18.29 -2.57
C GLU A 104 -4.44 17.91 -1.75
N ILE A 105 -4.43 16.71 -1.16
CA ILE A 105 -3.28 16.17 -0.44
C ILE A 105 -2.07 16.05 -1.38
N GLY A 106 -2.26 15.50 -2.58
CA GLY A 106 -1.19 15.32 -3.56
C GLY A 106 -0.51 16.64 -3.94
N LYS A 107 -1.29 17.71 -4.18
CA LYS A 107 -0.75 19.04 -4.44
C LYS A 107 0.02 19.61 -3.25
N GLY A 108 -0.57 19.58 -2.06
CA GLY A 108 0.07 20.12 -0.86
C GLY A 108 1.38 19.40 -0.50
N LEU A 109 1.43 18.07 -0.67
CA LEU A 109 2.66 17.31 -0.46
C LEU A 109 3.74 17.58 -1.52
N ALA A 110 3.34 17.77 -2.78
CA ALA A 110 4.26 18.07 -3.86
C ALA A 110 5.02 19.39 -3.61
N GLU A 111 4.36 20.40 -3.04
CA GLU A 111 4.99 21.66 -2.61
C GLU A 111 6.05 21.47 -1.51
N LYS A 112 5.96 20.39 -0.75
CA LYS A 112 6.91 20.04 0.33
C LYS A 112 7.89 18.96 -0.08
N GLU A 113 7.90 18.55 -1.35
CA GLU A 113 8.71 17.47 -1.90
C GLU A 113 8.50 16.11 -1.20
N ILE A 114 7.30 15.88 -0.65
CA ILE A 114 6.92 14.62 0.00
C ILE A 114 6.20 13.76 -1.03
N ARG A 115 6.67 12.52 -1.22
CA ARG A 115 6.07 11.60 -2.21
C ARG A 115 4.80 10.97 -1.67
N LEU A 116 3.78 10.85 -2.53
CA LEU A 116 2.51 10.19 -2.19
C LEU A 116 2.41 8.81 -2.84
N ILE A 117 2.15 7.78 -2.05
CA ILE A 117 1.73 6.45 -2.48
C ILE A 117 0.24 6.29 -2.15
N ILE A 118 -0.56 5.81 -3.10
CA ILE A 118 -1.96 5.46 -2.83
C ILE A 118 -2.04 4.01 -2.35
N TYR A 119 -2.66 3.78 -1.20
CA TYR A 119 -3.12 2.45 -0.81
C TYR A 119 -4.52 2.21 -1.37
N MET A 120 -4.76 1.02 -1.92
CA MET A 120 -6.11 0.50 -2.19
C MET A 120 -6.12 -1.03 -2.25
N THR A 121 -7.29 -1.64 -2.49
CA THR A 121 -7.39 -3.10 -2.65
C THR A 121 -7.04 -3.53 -4.08
N ALA A 122 -6.29 -4.63 -4.22
CA ALA A 122 -6.02 -5.33 -5.48
C ALA A 122 -7.27 -5.96 -6.10
N ARG A 123 -8.31 -6.11 -5.28
CA ARG A 123 -9.59 -6.73 -5.63
C ARG A 123 -10.75 -5.78 -5.34
N ALA A 124 -11.96 -6.12 -5.78
CA ALA A 124 -13.15 -5.33 -5.49
C ALA A 124 -13.36 -5.13 -3.96
N PRO A 125 -14.08 -4.07 -3.54
CA PRO A 125 -14.49 -3.91 -2.15
C PRO A 125 -15.26 -5.11 -1.60
N MET A 126 -14.59 -5.87 -0.74
CA MET A 126 -15.01 -7.23 -0.40
C MET A 126 -16.22 -7.31 0.52
N ARG A 127 -16.70 -6.22 1.13
CA ARG A 127 -17.87 -6.27 2.03
C ARG A 127 -19.20 -6.31 1.30
N HIS A 128 -19.24 -6.05 -0.01
CA HIS A 128 -20.49 -5.84 -0.73
C HIS A 128 -20.60 -6.76 -1.95
N TYR A 129 -21.43 -7.79 -1.85
CA TYR A 129 -21.69 -8.73 -2.95
C TYR A 129 -22.09 -8.01 -4.24
N LYS A 130 -22.92 -6.96 -4.13
CA LYS A 130 -23.36 -6.16 -5.28
C LYS A 130 -22.21 -5.46 -6.00
N ILE A 131 -21.20 -4.98 -5.26
CA ILE A 131 -20.04 -4.29 -5.81
C ILE A 131 -19.09 -5.30 -6.47
N ILE A 132 -18.81 -6.43 -5.80
CA ILE A 132 -18.03 -7.54 -6.38
C ILE A 132 -18.66 -7.96 -7.72
N LYS A 133 -19.99 -8.14 -7.75
CA LYS A 133 -20.73 -8.49 -8.97
C LYS A 133 -20.64 -7.41 -10.05
N ALA A 134 -20.88 -6.15 -9.69
CA ALA A 134 -20.90 -5.04 -10.63
C ALA A 134 -19.54 -4.81 -11.31
N LEU A 135 -18.44 -4.99 -10.57
CA LEU A 135 -17.09 -4.92 -11.10
C LEU A 135 -16.67 -6.17 -11.88
N GLY A 136 -17.47 -7.24 -11.86
CA GLY A 136 -17.15 -8.51 -12.53
C GLY A 136 -16.12 -9.36 -11.80
N ASP A 137 -15.82 -9.07 -10.53
CA ASP A 137 -14.91 -9.87 -9.72
C ASP A 137 -15.50 -11.26 -9.41
N THR A 138 -14.64 -12.22 -9.09
CA THR A 138 -15.03 -13.57 -8.76
C THR A 138 -15.90 -13.58 -7.52
N LEU A 139 -17.16 -13.98 -7.66
CA LEU A 139 -18.09 -13.96 -6.54
C LEU A 139 -17.65 -14.90 -5.41
N PRO A 140 -17.90 -14.56 -4.13
CA PRO A 140 -17.78 -15.53 -3.05
C PRO A 140 -18.61 -16.77 -3.40
N SER A 141 -18.10 -17.95 -3.07
CA SER A 141 -18.69 -19.22 -3.48
C SER A 141 -18.91 -20.16 -2.30
N ILE A 142 -19.87 -21.07 -2.42
CA ILE A 142 -20.09 -22.22 -1.54
C ILE A 142 -20.01 -23.46 -2.43
N ASN A 143 -19.02 -24.32 -2.18
CA ASN A 143 -18.77 -25.53 -2.97
C ASN A 143 -18.67 -25.24 -4.49
N GLY A 144 -18.00 -24.14 -4.85
CA GLY A 144 -17.76 -23.74 -6.25
C GLY A 144 -18.93 -23.04 -6.93
N LYS A 145 -20.07 -22.86 -6.27
CA LYS A 145 -21.22 -22.10 -6.80
C LYS A 145 -21.32 -20.73 -6.13
N PRO A 146 -21.74 -19.65 -6.81
CA PRO A 146 -21.91 -18.34 -6.19
C PRO A 146 -22.75 -18.42 -4.91
N ALA A 147 -22.26 -17.81 -3.82
CA ALA A 147 -22.88 -17.88 -2.51
C ALA A 147 -24.20 -17.08 -2.43
N GLY A 148 -24.41 -16.15 -3.36
CA GLY A 148 -25.58 -15.26 -3.37
C GLY A 148 -25.43 -14.06 -2.43
N ASN A 149 -26.34 -13.10 -2.59
CA ASN A 149 -26.32 -11.81 -1.87
C ASN A 149 -26.78 -11.88 -0.41
N LYS A 150 -27.30 -13.03 0.05
CA LYS A 150 -27.73 -13.24 1.44
C LYS A 150 -26.60 -13.69 2.36
N ILE A 151 -25.44 -14.06 1.80
CA ILE A 151 -24.27 -14.49 2.56
C ILE A 151 -23.32 -13.31 2.69
N ASP A 152 -22.87 -13.05 3.91
CA ASP A 152 -21.80 -12.07 4.16
C ASP A 152 -20.55 -12.48 3.35
N PRO A 153 -20.12 -11.66 2.37
CA PRO A 153 -18.95 -11.93 1.54
C PRO A 153 -17.65 -12.08 2.34
N MET A 154 -17.60 -11.54 3.56
CA MET A 154 -16.46 -11.64 4.48
C MET A 154 -16.59 -12.82 5.46
N SER A 155 -17.52 -13.75 5.22
CA SER A 155 -17.66 -14.99 5.99
C SER A 155 -16.38 -15.82 6.03
N HIS A 156 -16.37 -16.82 6.92
CA HIS A 156 -15.26 -17.74 7.09
C HIS A 156 -15.72 -19.19 6.85
N PRO A 157 -14.88 -20.07 6.25
CA PRO A 157 -15.21 -21.48 6.02
C PRO A 157 -15.67 -22.26 7.27
N LYS A 158 -15.22 -21.81 8.45
CA LYS A 158 -15.65 -22.35 9.76
C LYS A 158 -17.10 -22.03 10.11
N LYS A 159 -17.65 -20.93 9.59
CA LYS A 159 -19.05 -20.51 9.81
C LYS A 159 -19.97 -21.04 8.72
N VAL A 160 -19.49 -21.05 7.48
CA VAL A 160 -20.24 -21.52 6.30
C VAL A 160 -19.40 -22.58 5.61
N LYS A 161 -19.74 -23.85 5.77
CA LYS A 161 -18.97 -24.97 5.21
C LYS A 161 -18.90 -24.86 3.68
N GLY A 162 -17.70 -25.00 3.13
CA GLY A 162 -17.46 -24.89 1.70
C GLY A 162 -17.38 -23.45 1.17
N PHE A 163 -17.49 -22.44 2.05
CA PHE A 163 -17.38 -21.04 1.66
C PHE A 163 -15.96 -20.67 1.24
N ARG A 164 -15.83 -19.90 0.16
CA ARG A 164 -14.60 -19.23 -0.25
C ARG A 164 -14.89 -17.77 -0.55
N ARG A 165 -14.02 -16.89 -0.07
CA ARG A 165 -14.09 -15.45 -0.39
C ARG A 165 -13.65 -15.21 -1.82
N SER A 166 -14.03 -14.06 -2.38
CA SER A 166 -13.56 -13.61 -3.69
C SER A 166 -12.02 -13.55 -3.75
N GLU A 167 -11.37 -12.96 -2.73
CA GLU A 167 -9.91 -12.82 -2.66
C GLU A 167 -9.14 -14.16 -2.63
N ASN A 168 -9.80 -15.27 -2.25
CA ASN A 168 -9.22 -16.62 -2.23
C ASN A 168 -9.58 -17.44 -3.48
N GLN A 169 -9.83 -16.74 -4.58
CA GLN A 169 -10.16 -17.31 -5.88
C GLN A 169 -9.47 -16.45 -6.95
N ALA A 170 -9.14 -17.07 -8.10
CA ALA A 170 -8.56 -16.35 -9.23
C ALA A 170 -9.48 -15.20 -9.68
N PRO A 171 -8.95 -14.03 -10.06
CA PRO A 171 -9.75 -12.95 -10.62
C PRO A 171 -10.24 -13.31 -12.04
N ASN A 172 -11.27 -12.61 -12.51
CA ASN A 172 -11.76 -12.74 -13.88
C ASN A 172 -11.10 -11.70 -14.81
N PRO A 173 -10.91 -11.99 -16.10
CA PRO A 173 -10.47 -11.01 -17.10
C PRO A 173 -11.32 -9.73 -17.11
N ILE A 174 -12.65 -9.88 -17.02
CA ILE A 174 -13.57 -8.73 -16.99
C ILE A 174 -13.36 -7.86 -15.74
N PHE A 175 -13.00 -8.47 -14.61
CA PHE A 175 -12.65 -7.71 -13.41
C PHE A 175 -11.37 -6.92 -13.61
N LEU A 176 -10.33 -7.52 -14.19
CA LEU A 176 -9.06 -6.84 -14.44
C LEU A 176 -9.23 -5.65 -15.38
N LYS A 177 -10.10 -5.77 -16.39
CA LYS A 177 -10.54 -4.65 -17.23
C LYS A 177 -11.18 -3.53 -16.40
N ASN A 178 -12.26 -3.86 -15.67
CA ASN A 178 -13.06 -2.86 -14.97
C ASN A 178 -12.26 -2.21 -13.82
N TRP A 179 -11.49 -3.00 -13.08
CA TRP A 179 -10.61 -2.50 -12.03
C TRP A 179 -9.44 -1.69 -12.58
N GLY A 180 -8.93 -2.05 -13.76
CA GLY A 180 -8.00 -1.22 -14.54
C GLY A 180 -8.60 0.12 -14.93
N GLU A 181 -9.87 0.18 -15.36
CA GLU A 181 -10.54 1.45 -15.65
C GLU A 181 -10.65 2.34 -14.40
N VAL A 182 -11.04 1.76 -13.25
CA VAL A 182 -11.11 2.48 -11.97
C VAL A 182 -9.74 3.01 -11.55
N CYS A 183 -8.72 2.15 -11.48
CA CYS A 183 -7.37 2.54 -11.08
C CYS A 183 -6.75 3.53 -12.08
N GLY A 184 -6.95 3.30 -13.37
CA GLY A 184 -6.40 4.11 -14.44
C GLY A 184 -7.03 5.50 -14.52
N GLU A 185 -8.29 5.66 -14.13
CA GLU A 185 -8.88 6.98 -14.00
C GLU A 185 -8.12 7.83 -12.97
N TRP A 186 -7.97 7.33 -11.74
CA TRP A 186 -7.20 8.03 -10.71
C TRP A 186 -5.74 8.22 -11.11
N SER A 187 -5.12 7.18 -11.71
CA SER A 187 -3.75 7.28 -12.22
C SER A 187 -3.59 8.46 -13.17
N ARG A 188 -4.40 8.55 -14.23
CA ARG A 188 -4.35 9.66 -15.20
C ARG A 188 -4.70 11.00 -14.57
N ARG A 189 -5.70 11.04 -13.68
CA ARG A 189 -6.15 12.26 -13.01
C ARG A 189 -5.03 12.89 -12.18
N TYR A 190 -4.32 12.08 -11.39
CA TYR A 190 -3.31 12.56 -10.46
C TYR A 190 -1.90 12.62 -11.07
N GLY A 191 -1.64 11.80 -12.09
CA GLY A 191 -0.38 11.79 -12.81
C GLY A 191 0.82 11.64 -11.88
N LYS A 192 1.81 12.53 -12.03
CA LYS A 192 3.05 12.54 -11.26
C LYS A 192 2.88 12.94 -9.78
N LEU A 193 1.70 13.39 -9.34
CA LEU A 193 1.44 13.58 -7.91
C LEU A 193 1.53 12.26 -7.14
N ILE A 194 1.24 11.13 -7.80
CA ILE A 194 1.32 9.79 -7.21
C ILE A 194 2.63 9.14 -7.63
N SER A 195 3.48 8.86 -6.65
CA SER A 195 4.77 8.20 -6.83
C SER A 195 4.70 6.68 -6.68
N GLY A 196 3.58 6.14 -6.23
CA GLY A 196 3.38 4.69 -6.17
C GLY A 196 1.99 4.24 -5.74
N TRP A 197 1.80 2.93 -5.78
CA TRP A 197 0.59 2.22 -5.39
C TRP A 197 0.92 1.07 -4.46
N TRP A 198 0.13 0.91 -3.41
CA TRP A 198 0.21 -0.20 -2.48
C TRP A 198 -1.13 -0.96 -2.52
N PHE A 199 -1.12 -2.17 -3.06
CA PHE A 199 -2.33 -2.97 -3.27
C PHE A 199 -2.49 -4.05 -2.22
N ASP A 200 -3.57 -3.97 -1.43
CA ASP A 200 -3.93 -5.02 -0.46
C ASP A 200 -4.74 -6.16 -1.06
N GLY A 201 -4.62 -7.36 -0.51
CA GLY A 201 -5.43 -8.50 -0.92
C GLY A 201 -5.02 -9.12 -2.26
N TYR A 202 -3.78 -8.88 -2.73
CA TYR A 202 -3.17 -9.62 -3.84
C TYR A 202 -2.75 -11.01 -3.35
N LYS A 203 -3.72 -11.90 -3.11
CA LYS A 203 -3.47 -13.25 -2.58
C LYS A 203 -2.80 -14.16 -3.60
N MET A 204 -2.37 -15.33 -3.13
CA MET A 204 -1.70 -16.35 -3.96
C MET A 204 -2.54 -16.75 -5.16
N GLU A 205 -3.86 -16.80 -5.06
CA GLU A 205 -4.74 -17.15 -6.17
C GLU A 205 -4.65 -16.14 -7.32
N MET A 206 -4.40 -14.86 -7.03
CA MET A 206 -4.13 -13.85 -8.06
C MET A 206 -2.74 -14.06 -8.66
N LYS A 207 -1.71 -14.30 -7.83
CA LYS A 207 -0.35 -14.64 -8.31
C LYS A 207 -0.34 -15.87 -9.22
N ASP A 208 -0.96 -16.95 -8.79
CA ASP A 208 -0.95 -18.25 -9.47
C ASP A 208 -1.75 -18.23 -10.77
N SER A 209 -2.67 -17.27 -10.91
CA SER A 209 -3.43 -17.03 -12.14
C SER A 209 -2.66 -16.26 -13.22
N TYR A 210 -1.47 -15.71 -12.93
CA TYR A 210 -0.76 -14.81 -13.84
C TYR A 210 -0.55 -15.42 -15.24
N GLU A 211 0.12 -16.57 -15.34
CA GLU A 211 0.44 -17.18 -16.63
C GLU A 211 -0.82 -17.62 -17.39
N SER A 212 -1.83 -18.13 -16.69
CA SER A 212 -3.06 -18.59 -17.34
C SER A 212 -3.90 -17.42 -17.86
N LEU A 213 -3.83 -16.25 -17.24
CA LEU A 213 -4.53 -15.03 -17.66
C LEU A 213 -3.84 -14.32 -18.83
N LYS A 214 -2.56 -14.56 -19.10
CA LYS A 214 -1.86 -13.89 -20.23
C LYS A 214 -2.47 -14.18 -21.60
N LYS A 215 -3.23 -15.26 -21.75
CA LYS A 215 -3.98 -15.59 -22.97
C LYS A 215 -5.24 -14.74 -23.17
N GLU A 216 -5.69 -14.06 -22.13
CA GLU A 216 -6.91 -13.25 -22.11
C GLU A 216 -6.60 -11.82 -22.53
N ALA A 217 -7.54 -11.18 -23.23
CA ALA A 217 -7.40 -9.79 -23.68
C ALA A 217 -7.27 -8.78 -22.52
N HIS A 218 -7.81 -9.13 -21.36
CA HIS A 218 -7.70 -8.37 -20.12
C HIS A 218 -7.10 -9.25 -19.05
N ASN A 219 -5.94 -8.85 -18.56
CA ASN A 219 -5.09 -9.64 -17.68
C ASN A 219 -4.31 -8.72 -16.72
N ILE A 220 -3.41 -9.30 -15.94
CA ILE A 220 -2.63 -8.56 -14.94
C ILE A 220 -1.74 -7.50 -15.61
N ASP A 221 -1.14 -7.78 -16.77
CA ASP A 221 -0.31 -6.81 -17.51
C ASP A 221 -1.14 -5.57 -17.87
N THR A 222 -2.33 -5.76 -18.46
CA THR A 222 -3.23 -4.65 -18.83
C THR A 222 -3.77 -3.87 -17.64
N TRP A 223 -3.96 -4.53 -16.48
CA TRP A 223 -4.33 -3.85 -15.24
C TRP A 223 -3.18 -2.95 -14.76
N ILE A 224 -1.95 -3.44 -14.81
CA ILE A 224 -0.75 -2.69 -14.42
C ILE A 224 -0.52 -1.50 -15.35
N ASP A 225 -0.70 -1.67 -16.65
CA ASP A 225 -0.62 -0.57 -17.62
C ASP A 225 -1.61 0.55 -17.27
N ALA A 226 -2.84 0.18 -16.88
CA ALA A 226 -3.83 1.15 -16.44
C ALA A 226 -3.41 1.83 -15.12
N VAL A 227 -2.95 1.08 -14.13
CA VAL A 227 -2.44 1.61 -12.85
C VAL A 227 -1.31 2.62 -13.06
N ARG A 228 -0.46 2.42 -14.05
CA ARG A 228 0.68 3.31 -14.39
C ARG A 228 0.37 4.36 -15.46
N SER A 229 -0.85 4.42 -15.97
CA SER A 229 -1.18 5.26 -17.13
C SER A 229 -1.01 6.78 -16.92
N GLY A 230 -1.04 7.29 -15.70
CA GLY A 230 -0.68 8.69 -15.40
C GLY A 230 0.74 8.91 -14.91
N ASN A 231 1.40 7.87 -14.38
CA ASN A 231 2.80 7.90 -14.00
C ASN A 231 3.47 6.53 -14.26
N PRO A 232 4.16 6.36 -15.40
CA PRO A 232 4.86 5.12 -15.74
C PRO A 232 5.93 4.70 -14.73
N GLU A 233 6.49 5.67 -13.99
CA GLU A 233 7.54 5.45 -12.99
C GLU A 233 6.98 5.12 -11.60
N ALA A 234 5.66 4.99 -11.45
CA ALA A 234 5.05 4.72 -10.16
C ALA A 234 5.52 3.38 -9.57
N GLU A 235 5.96 3.42 -8.31
CA GLU A 235 6.32 2.25 -7.51
C GLU A 235 5.09 1.38 -7.23
N LEU A 236 5.21 0.05 -7.19
CA LEU A 236 4.13 -0.90 -6.97
C LEU A 236 4.50 -1.90 -5.88
N ALA A 237 3.66 -1.97 -4.85
CA ALA A 237 3.65 -3.04 -3.86
C ALA A 237 2.35 -3.83 -3.94
N PHE A 238 2.45 -5.14 -3.71
CA PHE A 238 1.33 -6.06 -3.67
C PHE A 238 1.40 -6.84 -2.36
N ASN A 239 0.30 -6.92 -1.63
CA ASN A 239 0.27 -7.56 -0.33
C ASN A 239 -0.60 -8.82 -0.32
N ALA A 240 0.00 -9.94 0.08
CA ALA A 240 -0.71 -11.19 0.32
C ALA A 240 -0.93 -11.48 1.82
N GLY A 241 -0.33 -10.69 2.72
CA GLY A 241 -0.46 -10.78 4.18
C GLY A 241 0.88 -10.67 4.91
N ALA A 242 0.83 -10.63 6.23
CA ALA A 242 1.95 -10.21 7.09
C ALA A 242 3.11 -11.21 7.32
N HIS A 243 3.04 -12.43 6.80
CA HIS A 243 4.16 -13.37 6.96
C HIS A 243 5.36 -12.92 6.10
N PRO A 244 6.62 -12.92 6.57
CA PRO A 244 7.77 -12.41 5.79
C PRO A 244 7.89 -12.98 4.37
N ILE A 245 7.61 -14.27 4.18
CA ILE A 245 7.52 -14.90 2.84
C ILE A 245 6.63 -14.12 1.88
N LEU A 246 5.51 -13.58 2.37
CA LEU A 246 4.53 -12.83 1.61
C LEU A 246 4.87 -11.34 1.61
N SER A 247 4.97 -10.73 2.80
CA SER A 247 5.13 -9.28 2.92
C SER A 247 6.50 -8.76 2.51
N LEU A 248 7.56 -9.58 2.61
CA LEU A 248 8.93 -9.27 2.19
C LEU A 248 9.36 -10.04 0.94
N CYS A 249 8.46 -10.83 0.34
CA CYS A 249 8.69 -11.54 -0.92
C CYS A 249 9.96 -12.42 -0.92
N THR A 250 10.32 -13.01 0.22
CA THR A 250 11.59 -13.79 0.36
C THR A 250 11.63 -15.06 -0.49
N ARG A 251 10.53 -15.41 -1.18
CA ARG A 251 10.45 -16.51 -2.15
C ARG A 251 10.09 -16.04 -3.56
N GLY A 252 10.39 -14.78 -3.88
CA GLY A 252 10.10 -14.17 -5.17
C GLY A 252 8.90 -13.21 -5.13
N LYS A 253 8.78 -12.43 -6.21
CA LYS A 253 7.75 -11.41 -6.36
C LYS A 253 6.34 -12.01 -6.35
N LEU A 254 5.38 -11.29 -5.75
CA LEU A 254 3.98 -11.66 -5.85
C LEU A 254 3.44 -11.37 -7.27
N CYS A 255 3.77 -10.19 -7.79
CA CYS A 255 3.46 -9.75 -9.15
C CYS A 255 4.78 -9.45 -9.90
N PRO A 256 4.94 -9.81 -11.18
CA PRO A 256 6.18 -9.54 -11.94
C PRO A 256 6.60 -8.07 -11.96
N TYR A 257 5.61 -7.16 -11.91
CA TYR A 257 5.79 -5.71 -11.91
C TYR A 257 6.05 -5.10 -10.53
N GLN A 258 6.10 -5.91 -9.48
CA GLN A 258 6.37 -5.44 -8.13
C GLN A 258 7.75 -4.80 -8.04
N THR A 259 7.79 -3.63 -7.38
CA THR A 259 8.99 -2.81 -7.28
C THR A 259 9.44 -2.54 -5.85
N PHE A 260 8.55 -2.70 -4.87
CA PHE A 260 8.91 -2.73 -3.46
C PHE A 260 8.08 -3.76 -2.71
N THR A 261 8.57 -4.23 -1.57
CA THR A 261 7.84 -5.21 -0.74
C THR A 261 6.72 -4.52 0.04
N SER A 262 5.57 -5.19 0.21
CA SER A 262 4.43 -4.58 0.92
C SER A 262 4.77 -4.28 2.38
N GLY A 263 5.60 -5.12 2.98
CA GLY A 263 6.21 -4.89 4.28
C GLY A 263 5.30 -5.12 5.47
N GLU A 264 4.01 -5.44 5.27
CA GLU A 264 3.03 -5.58 6.35
C GLU A 264 3.56 -6.47 7.48
N ASN A 265 3.80 -5.88 8.65
CA ASN A 265 4.26 -6.56 9.85
C ASN A 265 3.77 -5.82 11.09
N HIS A 266 3.93 -6.47 12.25
CA HIS A 266 3.53 -5.88 13.52
C HIS A 266 4.71 -5.47 14.39
N ASN A 267 5.94 -5.94 14.14
CA ASN A 267 7.11 -5.58 14.93
C ASN A 267 8.35 -5.61 14.06
N PHE A 268 9.46 -5.09 14.59
CA PHE A 268 10.78 -5.13 13.96
C PHE A 268 11.44 -6.52 13.93
N ASN A 269 10.77 -7.54 14.46
CA ASN A 269 11.26 -8.92 14.48
C ASN A 269 10.18 -9.83 13.89
N GLU A 270 10.63 -10.88 13.20
CA GLU A 270 9.76 -11.92 12.68
C GLU A 270 8.92 -12.53 13.81
N ARG A 271 7.62 -12.66 13.58
CA ARG A 271 6.74 -13.39 14.50
C ARG A 271 6.82 -14.87 14.22
N THR A 272 7.26 -15.65 15.20
CA THR A 272 7.32 -17.11 15.15
C THR A 272 6.32 -17.74 16.12
N LYS A 273 6.11 -19.05 16.04
CA LYS A 273 5.30 -19.79 17.02
C LYS A 273 5.87 -19.70 18.45
N LYS A 274 7.17 -19.45 18.60
CA LYS A 274 7.89 -19.41 19.89
C LYS A 274 8.16 -17.98 20.39
N GLY A 275 7.57 -16.95 19.76
CA GLY A 275 7.83 -15.54 20.09
C GLY A 275 8.50 -14.81 18.93
N PHE A 276 9.52 -14.01 19.19
CA PHE A 276 10.21 -13.21 18.17
C PHE A 276 11.46 -13.92 17.63
N GLY A 277 11.57 -13.94 16.31
CA GLY A 277 12.73 -14.44 15.57
C GLY A 277 13.70 -13.32 15.19
N LYS A 278 14.33 -13.48 14.02
CA LYS A 278 15.35 -12.55 13.54
C LYS A 278 14.79 -11.13 13.32
N PRO A 279 15.63 -10.09 13.45
CA PRO A 279 15.30 -8.74 13.03
C PRO A 279 14.88 -8.69 11.55
N LEU A 280 13.73 -8.06 11.26
CA LEU A 280 13.30 -7.76 9.90
C LEU A 280 14.20 -6.65 9.35
N THR A 281 15.10 -7.05 8.46
CA THR A 281 16.15 -6.23 7.82
C THR A 281 16.43 -6.81 6.44
N PRO A 282 16.91 -6.00 5.47
CA PRO A 282 17.30 -6.50 4.16
C PRO A 282 18.29 -7.67 4.23
N SER A 283 19.27 -7.65 5.14
CA SER A 283 20.25 -8.75 5.26
C SER A 283 19.66 -10.05 5.77
N ASN A 284 18.72 -10.01 6.72
CA ASN A 284 18.11 -11.24 7.27
C ASN A 284 17.01 -11.82 6.38
N PHE A 285 16.32 -10.97 5.62
CA PHE A 285 15.16 -11.32 4.79
C PHE A 285 15.25 -10.58 3.45
N PRO A 286 16.19 -10.94 2.56
CA PRO A 286 16.42 -10.19 1.33
C PRO A 286 15.19 -10.20 0.42
N ALA A 287 14.92 -9.05 -0.20
CA ALA A 287 13.92 -8.92 -1.25
C ALA A 287 14.46 -9.50 -2.58
N PRO A 288 13.60 -9.86 -3.54
CA PRO A 288 14.03 -10.26 -4.87
C PRO A 288 14.76 -9.14 -5.62
N ASP A 289 15.58 -9.51 -6.61
CA ASP A 289 16.28 -8.53 -7.47
C ASP A 289 15.32 -7.51 -8.09
N GLY A 290 15.73 -6.23 -8.07
CA GLY A 290 14.95 -5.11 -8.58
C GLY A 290 13.76 -4.71 -7.71
N VAL A 291 13.61 -5.27 -6.50
CA VAL A 291 12.58 -4.92 -5.51
C VAL A 291 13.23 -4.20 -4.34
N VAL A 292 12.80 -2.97 -4.06
CA VAL A 292 13.18 -2.26 -2.82
C VAL A 292 12.61 -3.01 -1.63
N TRP A 293 13.47 -3.38 -0.68
CA TRP A 293 13.03 -3.94 0.58
C TRP A 293 12.32 -2.84 1.38
N HIS A 294 11.06 -3.04 1.72
CA HIS A 294 10.24 -2.08 2.45
C HIS A 294 9.46 -2.77 3.58
N LEU A 295 9.46 -2.15 4.76
CA LEU A 295 8.73 -2.60 5.95
C LEU A 295 7.57 -1.63 6.26
N LEU A 296 6.42 -2.16 6.67
CA LEU A 296 5.26 -1.38 7.09
C LEU A 296 4.79 -1.85 8.47
N LEU A 297 4.75 -0.95 9.46
CA LEU A 297 4.38 -1.26 10.84
C LEU A 297 3.35 -0.26 11.39
N PRO A 298 2.42 -0.65 12.27
CA PRO A 298 1.62 0.33 13.00
C PRO A 298 2.49 1.10 14.01
N ALA A 299 2.39 2.42 14.06
CA ALA A 299 3.01 3.27 15.07
C ALA A 299 2.22 3.31 16.38
N GLY A 300 0.89 3.21 16.26
CA GLY A 300 -0.03 3.10 17.39
C GLY A 300 -0.23 1.66 17.84
N LYS A 301 -1.27 1.43 18.63
CA LYS A 301 -1.66 0.10 19.15
C LYS A 301 -2.03 -0.90 18.04
N GLY A 302 -2.43 -0.41 16.87
CA GLY A 302 -2.73 -1.21 15.68
C GLY A 302 -2.91 -0.34 14.45
N TRP A 303 -3.31 -0.95 13.33
CA TRP A 303 -3.56 -0.24 12.08
C TRP A 303 -4.64 0.83 12.25
N GLY A 304 -4.31 2.09 11.96
CA GLY A 304 -5.14 3.27 12.11
C GLY A 304 -5.62 3.52 13.55
N PHE A 305 -5.00 2.90 14.57
CA PHE A 305 -5.51 2.93 15.94
C PHE A 305 -4.46 3.13 17.04
N GLY A 306 -4.84 3.91 18.06
CA GLY A 306 -4.08 4.14 19.29
C GLY A 306 -3.37 5.50 19.31
N ASP A 307 -3.57 6.30 20.35
CA ASP A 307 -3.09 7.68 20.46
C ASP A 307 -1.68 7.83 21.06
N GLN A 308 -1.02 6.72 21.40
CA GLN A 308 0.34 6.67 21.92
C GLN A 308 1.27 6.01 20.90
N LEU A 309 2.47 6.58 20.74
CA LEU A 309 3.55 5.92 20.01
C LEU A 309 4.01 4.69 20.81
N ARG A 310 3.91 3.50 20.23
CA ARG A 310 4.26 2.25 20.94
C ARG A 310 5.76 1.95 20.98
N PHE A 311 6.56 2.68 20.20
CA PHE A 311 8.00 2.54 20.15
C PHE A 311 8.66 3.75 20.81
N LYS A 312 9.76 3.54 21.53
CA LYS A 312 10.63 4.65 21.93
C LYS A 312 11.28 5.23 20.68
N VAL A 313 11.47 6.55 20.63
CA VAL A 313 12.16 7.22 19.51
C VAL A 313 13.57 6.65 19.30
N GLN A 314 14.28 6.32 20.39
CA GLN A 314 15.57 5.62 20.33
C GLN A 314 15.50 4.32 19.51
N THR A 315 14.49 3.47 19.75
CA THR A 315 14.29 2.22 19.01
C THR A 315 13.95 2.49 17.55
N LEU A 316 13.12 3.50 17.26
CA LEU A 316 12.81 3.87 15.87
C LEU A 316 14.08 4.27 15.13
N LYS A 317 14.88 5.15 15.71
CA LYS A 317 16.14 5.64 15.16
C LYS A 317 17.10 4.49 14.86
N GLU A 318 17.40 3.63 15.83
CA GLU A 318 18.28 2.46 15.66
C GLU A 318 17.81 1.52 14.54
N ARG A 319 16.51 1.26 14.45
CA ARG A 319 15.98 0.30 13.48
C ARG A 319 15.86 0.87 12.07
N ILE A 320 15.48 2.13 11.94
CA ILE A 320 15.43 2.83 10.66
C ILE A 320 16.85 2.94 10.09
N ASP A 321 17.81 3.32 10.92
CA ASP A 321 19.24 3.42 10.57
C ASP A 321 19.79 2.13 9.96
N VAL A 322 19.55 0.98 10.62
CA VAL A 322 19.93 -0.33 10.04
C VAL A 322 19.27 -0.60 8.71
N ILE A 323 17.95 -0.40 8.63
CA ILE A 323 17.18 -0.73 7.44
C ILE A 323 17.67 0.11 6.26
N ASN A 324 17.89 1.41 6.47
CA ASN A 324 18.32 2.35 5.44
C ASN A 324 19.78 2.11 5.03
N ALA A 325 20.68 1.86 5.98
CA ALA A 325 22.07 1.49 5.68
C ALA A 325 22.22 0.17 4.90
N GLU A 326 21.19 -0.69 4.95
CA GLU A 326 21.11 -1.92 4.16
C GLU A 326 20.29 -1.73 2.87
N GLY A 327 19.98 -0.49 2.50
CA GLY A 327 19.27 -0.13 1.26
C GLY A 327 17.76 -0.41 1.29
N GLY A 328 17.18 -0.62 2.47
CA GLY A 328 15.75 -0.77 2.67
C GLY A 328 15.04 0.55 2.94
N ALA A 329 13.72 0.48 3.04
CA ALA A 329 12.84 1.59 3.40
C ALA A 329 11.82 1.15 4.45
N ILE A 330 11.20 2.10 5.13
CA ILE A 330 10.20 1.81 6.16
C ILE A 330 9.10 2.86 6.22
N THR A 331 7.88 2.41 6.45
CA THR A 331 6.71 3.25 6.65
C THR A 331 6.01 2.88 7.96
N PHE A 332 5.52 3.89 8.68
CA PHE A 332 4.76 3.69 9.90
C PHE A 332 3.31 4.13 9.72
N ASP A 333 2.39 3.21 9.91
CA ASP A 333 0.96 3.54 9.92
C ASP A 333 0.58 4.27 11.21
N VAL A 334 0.09 5.49 11.05
CA VAL A 334 -0.29 6.39 12.14
C VAL A 334 -1.80 6.63 12.09
N PRO A 335 -2.47 6.75 13.24
CA PRO A 335 -3.88 7.11 13.27
C PRO A 335 -4.09 8.55 12.83
N ILE A 336 -5.28 8.80 12.30
CA ILE A 336 -5.71 10.12 11.83
C ILE A 336 -7.20 10.29 12.15
N SER A 337 -7.58 11.49 12.57
CA SER A 337 -8.98 11.86 12.78
C SER A 337 -9.67 12.21 11.45
N SER A 338 -11.01 12.31 11.47
CA SER A 338 -11.80 12.70 10.31
C SER A 338 -11.40 14.05 9.72
N ASP A 339 -10.98 15.00 10.57
CA ASP A 339 -10.53 16.35 10.19
C ASP A 339 -9.03 16.42 9.83
N GLY A 340 -8.34 15.29 9.75
CA GLY A 340 -6.95 15.21 9.29
C GLY A 340 -5.87 15.43 10.34
N LYS A 341 -6.21 15.35 11.63
CA LYS A 341 -5.24 15.50 12.73
C LYS A 341 -4.59 14.18 13.09
N ILE A 342 -3.27 14.22 13.25
CA ILE A 342 -2.47 13.14 13.84
C ILE A 342 -2.56 13.28 15.36
N PRO A 343 -2.74 12.19 16.14
CA PRO A 343 -2.71 12.26 17.59
C PRO A 343 -1.42 12.91 18.11
N GLU A 344 -1.57 13.90 19.00
CA GLU A 344 -0.48 14.79 19.43
C GLU A 344 0.78 14.04 19.87
N LYS A 345 0.63 12.99 20.71
CA LYS A 345 1.78 12.24 21.22
C LYS A 345 2.49 11.40 20.16
N ILE A 346 1.77 10.98 19.12
CA ILE A 346 2.37 10.32 17.96
C ILE A 346 3.11 11.34 17.11
N LEU A 347 2.47 12.49 16.85
CA LEU A 347 3.07 13.58 16.08
C LEU A 347 4.39 14.04 16.73
N GLN A 348 4.38 14.31 18.04
CA GLN A 348 5.56 14.70 18.80
C GLN A 348 6.70 13.68 18.70
N GLY A 349 6.39 12.38 18.81
CA GLY A 349 7.41 11.33 18.68
C GLY A 349 8.04 11.27 17.28
N PHE A 350 7.27 11.51 16.22
CA PHE A 350 7.80 11.59 14.86
C PHE A 350 8.51 12.93 14.56
N GLN A 351 8.11 14.03 15.19
CA GLN A 351 8.86 15.29 15.14
C GLN A 351 10.23 15.14 15.83
N GLU A 352 10.28 14.48 16.99
CA GLU A 352 11.54 14.15 17.67
C GLU A 352 12.42 13.26 16.78
N LEU A 353 11.86 12.20 16.19
CA LEU A 353 12.58 11.34 15.24
C LEU A 353 13.12 12.13 14.05
N GLY A 354 12.32 13.07 13.52
CA GLY A 354 12.68 13.92 12.39
C GLY A 354 13.94 14.77 12.63
N THR A 355 14.30 15.07 13.88
CA THR A 355 15.56 15.76 14.22
C THR A 355 16.81 14.96 13.85
N TYR A 356 16.69 13.64 13.65
CA TYR A 356 17.77 12.74 13.26
C TYR A 356 17.81 12.42 11.77
N LYS A 357 16.92 12.99 10.95
CA LYS A 357 16.73 12.60 9.53
C LYS A 357 18.03 12.59 8.71
N SER A 358 18.91 13.57 8.88
CA SER A 358 20.16 13.64 8.11
C SER A 358 21.04 12.40 8.28
N ARG A 359 21.05 11.83 9.48
CA ARG A 359 21.79 10.60 9.82
C ARG A 359 21.03 9.32 9.46
N LEU A 360 19.69 9.38 9.40
CA LEU A 360 18.90 8.22 8.98
C LEU A 360 18.96 7.99 7.46
N ASN A 361 19.40 8.98 6.69
CA ASN A 361 19.41 8.96 5.23
C ASN A 361 20.83 8.98 4.63
N ASP A 362 21.88 8.91 5.45
CA ASP A 362 23.28 8.96 4.98
C ASP A 362 23.81 7.60 4.50
N GLY A 363 23.03 6.53 4.70
CA GLY A 363 23.42 5.16 4.33
C GLY A 363 24.44 4.52 5.27
N VAL A 364 24.76 5.16 6.40
CA VAL A 364 25.74 4.70 7.38
C VAL A 364 25.04 4.28 8.66
N LYS A 365 25.41 3.13 9.23
CA LYS A 365 24.92 2.70 10.54
C LYS A 365 25.47 3.62 11.63
N SER A 366 24.67 4.59 12.02
CA SER A 366 25.01 5.71 12.90
C SER A 366 24.62 5.46 14.37
N PHE A 367 23.68 4.56 14.64
CA PHE A 367 23.00 4.48 15.94
C PHE A 367 23.04 3.12 16.62
N LEU A 368 23.72 2.13 16.04
CA LEU A 368 24.06 0.89 16.72
C LEU A 368 25.54 0.92 17.12
N ASP A 369 25.77 0.74 18.42
CA ASP A 369 27.09 0.47 18.98
C ASP A 369 27.58 -0.95 18.64
#